data_AF-A0A1R3FTL1-F1
#
_entry.id   AF-A0A1R3FTL1-F1
#
_cell.length_a   1.000
_cell.length_b   1.000
_cell.length_c   1.000
_cell.angle_alpha   90.00
_cell.angle_beta   90.00
_cell.angle_gamma   90.00
#
_symmetry.space_group_name_H-M   'P 1'
#
loop_
_entity.id
_entity.type
_entity.pdbx_description
1 polymer ?
#
loop_
_entity_poly.entity_id
_entity_poly.type
_entity_poly.pdbx_seq_one_letter_code
_entity_poly.pdbx_strand_id
1 'polypeptide(L)'
;MFGRLTIRNLKVEIVERLNELASINERSVEAEVRYALAKWTELNGSEASVDEYYRGEISERLSFLIQQKNGALNFELKASHVAEKLGFAKGSIVEQWAQGEVEPTFEQLDALADYFSADPKWLKHGDGSPFDKTYIRIPEKPKEAIDWLLKKERYDDLINIAFIRDFSGCIYVVKIYENQRSIVYYTPYVLDDSVGNGGFNSLCKLFVFWEQLYKEYTSSQGSTSLSASNIMIKSYIFDELDSQELEKGNIDPLALIKKQTNSSWWEDVWDTGDTRLREYWSGCRELCIKVNEHRR
;
A
#
# COMPACT_ATOMS: atom_id res chain seq x y z
N MET A 1 2.96 -35.15 36.22
CA MET A 1 2.15 -36.35 36.56
C MET A 1 2.48 -37.40 35.49
N PHE A 2 3.01 -38.58 35.85
CA PHE A 2 3.38 -39.60 34.86
C PHE A 2 2.22 -40.59 34.67
N GLY A 3 1.67 -40.67 33.46
CA GLY A 3 0.70 -41.71 33.07
C GLY A 3 1.41 -43.02 32.73
N ARG A 4 0.80 -44.16 33.05
CA ARG A 4 1.33 -45.49 32.68
C ARG A 4 0.56 -46.02 31.46
N LEU A 5 1.24 -46.15 30.32
CA LEU A 5 0.70 -46.74 29.11
C LEU A 5 1.13 -48.21 29.02
N THR A 6 0.21 -49.11 28.68
CA THR A 6 0.52 -50.53 28.40
C THR A 6 0.11 -50.84 26.97
N ILE A 7 1.07 -51.17 26.12
CA ILE A 7 0.83 -51.52 24.70
C ILE A 7 0.80 -53.05 24.59
N ARG A 8 -0.22 -53.59 23.92
CA ARG A 8 -0.40 -55.04 23.69
C ARG A 8 -0.65 -55.31 22.21
N ASN A 9 -0.40 -56.55 21.78
CA ASN A 9 -0.67 -57.04 20.42
C ASN A 9 0.07 -56.27 19.31
N LEU A 10 1.32 -55.86 19.56
CA LEU A 10 2.18 -55.35 18.50
C LEU A 10 2.51 -56.47 17.50
N LYS A 11 2.51 -56.14 16.21
CA LYS A 11 2.98 -57.06 15.17
C LYS A 11 4.45 -57.42 15.44
N VAL A 12 4.82 -58.68 15.20
CA VAL A 12 6.17 -59.20 15.45
C VAL A 12 7.23 -58.36 14.73
N GLU A 13 6.97 -58.01 13.47
CA GLU A 13 7.82 -57.16 12.63
C GLU A 13 8.15 -55.79 13.28
N ILE A 14 7.19 -55.20 14.00
CA ILE A 14 7.36 -53.91 14.69
C ILE A 14 8.25 -54.10 15.92
N VAL A 15 8.07 -55.20 16.64
CA VAL A 15 8.89 -55.52 17.82
C VAL A 15 10.33 -55.79 17.41
N GLU A 16 10.55 -56.55 16.33
CA GLU A 16 11.88 -56.81 15.78
C GLU A 16 12.58 -55.50 15.39
N ARG A 17 11.88 -54.62 14.66
CA ARG A 17 12.44 -53.32 14.27
C ARG A 17 12.76 -52.41 15.45
N LEU A 18 11.92 -52.41 16.49
CA LEU A 18 12.18 -51.66 17.72
C LEU A 18 13.40 -52.19 18.49
N ASN A 19 13.62 -53.51 18.48
CA ASN A 19 14.82 -54.10 19.09
C ASN A 19 16.10 -53.67 18.35
N GLU A 20 16.07 -53.68 17.01
CA GLU A 20 17.20 -53.20 16.20
C GLU A 20 17.52 -51.73 16.50
N LEU A 21 16.50 -50.86 16.52
CA LEU A 21 16.65 -49.44 16.82
C LEU A 21 17.15 -49.20 18.24
N ALA A 22 16.62 -49.94 19.22
CA ALA A 22 17.06 -49.87 20.61
C ALA A 22 18.53 -50.28 20.76
N SER A 23 18.97 -51.31 20.02
CA SER A 23 20.37 -51.75 19.99
C SER A 23 21.29 -50.72 19.33
N ILE A 24 20.88 -50.12 18.20
CA ILE A 24 21.66 -49.08 17.50
C ILE A 24 21.79 -47.83 18.39
N ASN A 25 20.72 -47.47 19.08
CA ASN A 25 20.65 -46.26 19.90
C ASN A 25 21.07 -46.48 21.36
N GLU A 26 21.70 -47.63 21.66
CA GLU A 26 22.22 -48.04 22.98
C GLU A 26 21.23 -47.82 24.14
N ARG A 27 19.97 -48.19 23.96
CA ARG A 27 18.93 -48.01 24.97
C ARG A 27 17.99 -49.19 25.08
N SER A 28 17.17 -49.21 26.14
CA SER A 28 16.14 -50.25 26.27
C SER A 28 15.04 -50.06 25.24
N VAL A 29 14.39 -51.16 24.85
CA VAL A 29 13.23 -51.13 23.93
C VAL A 29 12.12 -50.23 24.47
N GLU A 30 11.87 -50.25 25.78
CA GLU A 30 10.90 -49.35 26.40
C GLU A 30 11.30 -47.88 26.27
N ALA A 31 12.59 -47.56 26.47
CA ALA A 31 13.10 -46.20 26.30
C ALA A 31 13.01 -45.75 24.83
N GLU A 32 13.28 -46.63 23.87
CA GLU A 32 13.12 -46.36 22.44
C GLU A 32 11.66 -46.11 22.06
N VAL A 33 10.73 -46.92 22.58
CA VAL A 33 9.28 -46.70 22.37
C VAL A 33 8.82 -45.37 22.97
N ARG A 34 9.28 -45.04 24.19
CA ARG A 34 8.96 -43.74 24.82
C ARG A 34 9.53 -42.58 24.03
N TYR A 35 10.76 -42.70 23.53
CA TYR A 35 11.40 -41.70 22.68
C TYR A 35 10.65 -41.52 21.36
N ALA A 36 10.29 -42.61 20.69
CA ALA A 36 9.53 -42.58 19.44
C ALA A 36 8.13 -41.97 19.64
N LEU A 37 7.44 -42.31 20.74
CA LEU A 37 6.14 -41.72 21.08
C LEU A 37 6.27 -40.23 21.43
N ALA A 38 7.31 -39.83 22.17
CA ALA A 38 7.58 -38.42 22.47
C ALA A 38 7.85 -37.63 21.19
N LYS A 39 8.71 -38.17 20.31
CA LYS A 39 8.97 -37.58 18.99
C LYS A 39 7.73 -37.54 18.13
N TRP A 40 6.90 -38.58 18.14
CA TRP A 40 5.63 -38.60 17.42
C TRP A 40 4.64 -37.55 17.97
N THR A 41 4.56 -37.34 19.29
CA THR A 41 3.74 -36.27 19.87
C THR A 41 4.32 -34.88 19.65
N GLU A 42 5.65 -34.73 19.56
CA GLU A 42 6.30 -33.47 19.20
C GLU A 42 6.10 -33.14 17.71
N LEU A 43 6.16 -34.15 16.85
CA LEU A 43 5.99 -34.02 15.39
C LEU A 43 4.52 -33.82 14.99
N ASN A 44 3.58 -34.47 15.69
CA ASN A 44 2.14 -34.32 15.43
C ASN A 44 1.46 -33.34 16.40
N GLY A 45 2.20 -32.75 17.34
CA GLY A 45 1.72 -31.69 18.24
C GLY A 45 1.72 -30.31 17.60
N SER A 46 2.11 -30.21 16.33
CA SER A 46 2.23 -28.96 15.59
C SER A 46 2.01 -29.15 14.08
N GLU A 47 0.93 -29.81 13.68
CA GLU A 47 0.23 -29.32 12.49
C GLU A 47 -0.66 -28.20 13.00
N ALA A 48 -0.22 -26.95 12.79
CA ALA A 48 -1.10 -25.80 13.03
C ALA A 48 -2.42 -26.10 12.31
N SER A 49 -3.54 -26.02 13.03
CA SER A 49 -4.85 -26.21 12.41
C SER A 49 -4.99 -25.27 11.21
N VAL A 50 -5.82 -25.63 10.22
CA VAL A 50 -6.10 -24.75 9.06
C VAL A 50 -6.49 -23.34 9.54
N ASP A 51 -7.22 -23.27 10.66
CA ASP A 51 -7.60 -22.02 11.32
C ASP A 51 -6.40 -21.25 11.90
N GLU A 52 -5.43 -21.93 12.52
CA GLU A 52 -4.20 -21.29 13.01
C GLU A 52 -3.33 -20.76 11.89
N TYR A 53 -3.21 -21.50 10.78
CA TYR A 53 -2.49 -21.05 9.60
C TYR A 53 -3.14 -19.79 9.02
N TYR A 54 -4.46 -19.82 8.82
CA TYR A 54 -5.21 -18.69 8.27
C TYR A 54 -5.12 -17.44 9.16
N ARG A 55 -5.24 -17.59 10.49
CA ARG A 55 -5.02 -16.49 11.44
C ARG A 55 -3.61 -15.94 11.39
N GLY A 56 -2.61 -16.82 11.23
CA GLY A 56 -1.21 -16.44 11.03
C GLY A 56 -1.03 -15.53 9.80
N GLU A 57 -1.60 -15.91 8.66
CA GLU A 57 -1.50 -15.11 7.44
C GLU A 57 -2.19 -13.74 7.57
N ILE A 58 -3.39 -13.68 8.18
CA ILE A 58 -4.07 -12.40 8.44
C ILE A 58 -3.23 -11.54 9.39
N SER A 59 -2.68 -12.13 10.44
CA SER A 59 -1.84 -11.46 11.43
C SER A 59 -0.61 -10.82 10.78
N GLU A 60 0.08 -11.56 9.90
CA GLU A 60 1.23 -11.05 9.14
C GLU A 60 0.83 -9.88 8.23
N ARG A 61 -0.26 -10.02 7.47
CA ARG A 61 -0.76 -8.96 6.59
C ARG A 61 -1.19 -7.71 7.37
N LEU A 62 -1.85 -7.87 8.52
CA LEU A 62 -2.25 -6.76 9.37
C LEU A 62 -1.05 -6.05 10.00
N SER A 63 -0.09 -6.82 10.52
CA SER A 63 1.16 -6.28 11.06
C SER A 63 1.94 -5.51 10.00
N PHE A 64 1.96 -6.02 8.77
CA PHE A 64 2.52 -5.33 7.62
C PHE A 64 1.84 -3.98 7.37
N LEU A 65 0.51 -3.92 7.32
CA LEU A 65 -0.22 -2.65 7.12
C LEU A 65 0.06 -1.62 8.24
N ILE A 66 0.17 -2.07 9.50
CA ILE A 66 0.54 -1.21 10.62
C ILE A 66 1.94 -0.63 10.41
N GLN A 67 2.91 -1.45 10.00
CA GLN A 67 4.28 -1.00 9.70
C GLN A 67 4.31 0.00 8.53
N GLN A 68 3.57 -0.27 7.45
CA GLN A 68 3.48 0.63 6.31
C GLN A 68 2.93 2.01 6.70
N LYS A 69 1.83 2.02 7.46
CA LYS A 69 1.22 3.27 7.93
C LYS A 69 2.12 4.03 8.90
N ASN A 70 2.87 3.33 9.75
CA ASN A 70 3.93 3.93 10.57
C ASN A 70 5.03 4.58 9.74
N GLY A 71 5.36 4.00 8.58
CA GLY A 71 6.25 4.62 7.60
C GLY A 71 5.75 6.00 7.16
N ALA A 72 4.45 6.16 6.96
CA ALA A 72 3.81 7.42 6.55
C ALA A 72 3.59 8.43 7.69
N LEU A 73 3.42 7.99 8.94
CA LEU A 73 3.07 8.84 10.08
C LEU A 73 4.28 9.44 10.81
N ASN A 74 4.10 10.61 11.43
CA ASN A 74 5.14 11.25 12.25
C ASN A 74 5.15 10.76 13.72
N PHE A 75 4.25 9.83 14.06
CA PHE A 75 4.15 9.22 15.37
C PHE A 75 3.95 7.70 15.20
N GLU A 76 4.22 6.95 16.26
CA GLU A 76 4.01 5.51 16.29
C GLU A 76 2.52 5.18 16.48
N LEU A 77 1.91 4.67 15.41
CA LEU A 77 0.61 4.02 15.41
C LEU A 77 0.71 2.67 16.12
N LYS A 78 -0.05 2.55 17.21
CA LYS A 78 -0.27 1.31 17.95
C LYS A 78 -1.60 0.70 17.55
N ALA A 79 -1.74 -0.60 17.73
CA ALA A 79 -2.99 -1.31 17.49
C ALA A 79 -4.18 -0.74 18.29
N SER A 80 -3.94 -0.24 19.51
CA SER A 80 -4.95 0.46 20.31
C SER A 80 -5.49 1.74 19.65
N HIS A 81 -4.64 2.51 18.93
CA HIS A 81 -5.09 3.68 18.16
C HIS A 81 -5.99 3.28 16.99
N VAL A 82 -5.66 2.16 16.32
CA VAL A 82 -6.50 1.61 15.24
C VAL A 82 -7.85 1.18 15.81
N ALA A 83 -7.84 0.51 16.97
CA ALA A 83 -9.05 0.04 17.61
C ALA A 83 -9.99 1.19 18.01
N GLU A 84 -9.44 2.23 18.62
CA GLU A 84 -10.18 3.44 18.98
C GLU A 84 -10.78 4.12 17.74
N LYS A 85 -9.97 4.27 16.67
CA LYS A 85 -10.42 4.92 15.43
C LYS A 85 -11.52 4.14 14.70
N LEU A 86 -11.51 2.81 14.81
CA LEU A 86 -12.57 1.95 14.28
C LEU A 86 -13.77 1.78 15.23
N GLY A 87 -13.75 2.44 16.39
CA GLY A 87 -14.88 2.42 17.34
C GLY A 87 -15.00 1.14 18.16
N PHE A 88 -13.93 0.35 18.28
CA PHE A 88 -13.95 -0.84 19.13
C PHE A 88 -13.84 -0.47 20.61
N ALA A 89 -14.54 -1.22 21.46
CA ALA A 89 -14.62 -0.94 22.89
C ALA A 89 -13.31 -1.19 23.66
N LYS A 90 -12.37 -1.97 23.09
CA LYS A 90 -11.10 -2.34 23.74
C LYS A 90 -9.94 -2.22 22.75
N GLY A 91 -8.86 -1.57 23.18
CA GLY A 91 -7.63 -1.45 22.39
C GLY A 91 -6.95 -2.77 22.08
N SER A 92 -7.08 -3.75 22.97
CA SER A 92 -6.42 -5.06 22.86
C SER A 92 -6.94 -5.91 21.70
N ILE A 93 -8.12 -5.61 21.14
CA ILE A 93 -8.71 -6.48 20.12
C ILE A 93 -7.86 -6.52 18.84
N VAL A 94 -7.33 -5.37 18.41
CA VAL A 94 -6.47 -5.29 17.23
C VAL A 94 -5.09 -5.89 17.52
N GLU A 95 -4.60 -5.81 18.76
CA GLU A 95 -3.35 -6.47 19.17
C GLU A 95 -3.48 -8.00 19.06
N GLN A 96 -4.59 -8.56 19.53
CA GLN A 96 -4.86 -10.00 19.43
C GLN A 96 -4.93 -10.47 17.98
N TRP A 97 -5.52 -9.66 17.09
CA TRP A 97 -5.53 -9.93 15.66
C TRP A 97 -4.13 -9.88 15.04
N ALA A 98 -3.34 -8.86 15.37
CA ALA A 98 -1.96 -8.71 14.90
C ALA A 98 -0.98 -9.74 15.52
N GLN A 99 -1.42 -10.52 16.50
CA GLN A 99 -0.68 -11.64 17.08
C GLN A 99 -1.22 -13.01 16.61
N GLY A 100 -2.31 -13.04 15.84
CA GLY A 100 -2.94 -14.29 15.37
C GLY A 100 -3.70 -15.06 16.46
N GLU A 101 -3.92 -14.45 17.62
CA GLU A 101 -4.64 -15.07 18.75
C GLU A 101 -6.14 -15.22 18.45
N VAL A 102 -6.71 -14.23 17.75
CA VAL A 102 -8.13 -14.14 17.42
C VAL A 102 -8.27 -13.81 15.94
N GLU A 103 -9.25 -14.43 15.28
CA GLU A 103 -9.61 -14.11 13.90
C GLU A 103 -10.56 -12.90 13.87
N PRO A 104 -10.27 -11.86 13.06
CA PRO A 104 -11.24 -10.80 12.79
C PRO A 104 -12.32 -11.31 11.83
N THR A 105 -13.55 -10.84 12.02
CA THR A 105 -14.65 -11.06 11.04
C THR A 105 -14.35 -10.39 9.69
N PHE A 106 -14.99 -10.83 8.62
CA PHE A 106 -14.82 -10.19 7.31
C PHE A 106 -15.24 -8.72 7.30
N GLU A 107 -16.28 -8.31 8.04
CA GLU A 107 -16.64 -6.90 8.16
C GLU A 107 -15.54 -6.09 8.88
N GLN A 108 -14.89 -6.67 9.88
CA GLN A 108 -13.75 -6.03 10.56
C GLN A 108 -12.54 -5.94 9.65
N LEU A 109 -12.27 -6.96 8.84
CA LEU A 109 -11.20 -6.92 7.82
C LEU A 109 -11.48 -5.84 6.75
N ASP A 110 -12.73 -5.67 6.32
CA ASP A 110 -13.10 -4.58 5.40
C ASP A 110 -12.87 -3.20 6.03
N ALA A 111 -13.24 -3.03 7.31
CA ALA A 111 -13.01 -1.78 8.03
C ALA A 111 -11.52 -1.47 8.23
N LEU A 112 -10.70 -2.50 8.49
CA LEU A 112 -9.25 -2.38 8.57
C LEU A 112 -8.65 -2.02 7.20
N ALA A 113 -9.04 -2.71 6.14
CA ALA A 113 -8.59 -2.42 4.78
C ALA A 113 -8.91 -0.97 4.38
N ASP A 114 -10.14 -0.51 4.66
CA ASP A 114 -10.55 0.89 4.45
C ASP A 114 -9.71 1.88 5.28
N TYR A 115 -9.39 1.54 6.54
CA TYR A 115 -8.54 2.37 7.38
C TYR A 115 -7.10 2.48 6.88
N PHE A 116 -6.54 1.38 6.36
CA PHE A 116 -5.17 1.33 5.83
C PHE A 116 -5.08 1.70 4.35
N SER A 117 -6.20 2.01 3.67
CA SER A 117 -6.23 2.22 2.21
C SER A 117 -5.70 1.02 1.42
N ALA A 118 -5.96 -0.19 1.94
CA ALA A 118 -5.52 -1.44 1.35
C ALA A 118 -6.66 -2.17 0.60
N ASP A 119 -6.31 -3.07 -0.32
CA ASP A 119 -7.28 -3.96 -0.97
C ASP A 119 -7.83 -4.96 0.08
N PRO A 120 -9.16 -4.97 0.31
CA PRO A 120 -9.79 -5.94 1.21
C PRO A 120 -9.56 -7.40 0.78
N LYS A 121 -9.46 -7.71 -0.52
CA LYS A 121 -9.18 -9.08 -0.99
C LYS A 121 -7.78 -9.51 -0.62
N TRP A 122 -6.81 -8.63 -0.76
CA TRP A 122 -5.44 -8.88 -0.32
C TRP A 122 -5.41 -9.17 1.18
N LEU A 123 -6.06 -8.34 2.00
CA LEU A 123 -6.04 -8.53 3.45
C LEU A 123 -6.75 -9.83 3.88
N LYS A 124 -7.88 -10.17 3.26
CA LYS A 124 -8.68 -11.36 3.59
C LYS A 124 -8.10 -12.66 3.06
N HIS A 125 -7.53 -12.64 1.86
CA HIS A 125 -7.23 -13.84 1.09
C HIS A 125 -5.78 -13.90 0.57
N GLY A 126 -5.04 -12.79 0.62
CA GLY A 126 -3.70 -12.69 0.04
C GLY A 126 -3.70 -12.47 -1.48
N ASP A 127 -4.86 -12.14 -2.06
CA ASP A 127 -4.97 -11.90 -3.50
C ASP A 127 -4.33 -10.57 -3.91
N GLY A 128 -3.50 -10.58 -4.96
CA GLY A 128 -2.98 -9.35 -5.55
C GLY A 128 -1.98 -8.60 -4.67
N SER A 129 -2.11 -7.28 -4.59
CA SER A 129 -1.22 -6.37 -3.86
C SER A 129 -1.99 -5.55 -2.81
N PRO A 130 -1.36 -5.15 -1.70
CA PRO A 130 -2.04 -4.39 -0.66
C PRO A 130 -2.52 -3.02 -1.14
N PHE A 131 -1.76 -2.31 -1.98
CA PHE A 131 -2.08 -0.93 -2.38
C PHE A 131 -2.42 -0.84 -3.87
N ASP A 132 -3.72 -0.84 -4.13
CA ASP A 132 -4.27 -0.77 -5.48
C ASP A 132 -4.18 0.63 -6.11
N LYS A 133 -4.19 0.62 -7.45
CA LYS A 133 -4.17 1.83 -8.28
C LYS A 133 -5.33 1.79 -9.25
N THR A 134 -6.02 2.92 -9.39
CA THR A 134 -7.16 3.04 -10.31
C THR A 134 -6.74 3.75 -11.59
N TYR A 135 -7.06 3.16 -12.74
CA TYR A 135 -6.87 3.85 -14.01
C TYR A 135 -7.78 5.07 -14.08
N ILE A 136 -7.24 6.22 -14.47
CA ILE A 136 -8.05 7.38 -14.84
C ILE A 136 -7.47 8.09 -16.05
N ARG A 137 -8.36 8.50 -16.96
CA ARG A 137 -8.07 9.57 -17.91
C ARG A 137 -8.65 10.85 -17.33
N ILE A 138 -7.77 11.80 -17.00
CA ILE A 138 -8.18 13.11 -16.47
C ILE A 138 -9.09 13.77 -17.52
N PRO A 139 -10.23 14.37 -17.12
CA PRO A 139 -11.09 15.10 -18.04
C PRO A 139 -10.30 16.13 -18.84
N GLU A 140 -10.58 16.23 -20.14
CA GLU A 140 -9.81 17.10 -21.03
C GLU A 140 -10.15 18.58 -20.89
N LYS A 141 -11.31 18.90 -20.31
CA LYS A 141 -11.74 20.27 -20.05
C LYS A 141 -11.24 20.70 -18.66
N PRO A 142 -10.52 21.83 -18.53
CA PRO A 142 -9.88 22.23 -17.28
C PRO A 142 -10.81 22.27 -16.08
N LYS A 143 -12.01 22.86 -16.22
CA LYS A 143 -12.98 22.95 -15.12
C LYS A 143 -13.44 21.57 -14.66
N GLU A 144 -13.81 20.69 -15.60
CA GLU A 144 -14.23 19.32 -15.27
C GLU A 144 -13.08 18.52 -14.62
N ALA A 145 -11.83 18.78 -15.03
CA ALA A 145 -10.64 18.15 -14.46
C ALA A 145 -10.37 18.62 -13.02
N ILE A 146 -10.52 19.92 -12.76
CA ILE A 146 -10.39 20.48 -11.40
C ILE A 146 -11.52 19.99 -10.51
N ASP A 147 -12.77 20.02 -11.00
CA ASP A 147 -13.93 19.49 -10.27
C ASP A 147 -13.71 18.00 -9.92
N TRP A 148 -13.20 17.19 -10.86
CA TRP A 148 -12.82 15.80 -10.60
C TRP A 148 -11.69 15.68 -9.57
N LEU A 149 -10.64 16.49 -9.68
CA LEU A 149 -9.48 16.44 -8.79
C LEU A 149 -9.88 16.74 -7.34
N LEU A 150 -10.78 17.71 -7.14
CA LEU A 150 -11.22 18.17 -5.82
C LEU A 150 -12.43 17.42 -5.28
N LYS A 151 -13.09 16.63 -6.12
CA LYS A 151 -14.19 15.78 -5.69
C LYS A 151 -13.71 14.85 -4.57
N LYS A 152 -14.41 14.94 -3.43
CA LYS A 152 -14.34 14.00 -2.32
C LYS A 152 -14.97 12.68 -2.77
N GLU A 153 -14.23 11.59 -2.62
CA GLU A 153 -14.68 10.27 -3.05
C GLU A 153 -15.28 9.48 -1.87
N ARG A 154 -14.42 8.83 -1.08
CA ARG A 154 -14.82 7.79 -0.11
C ARG A 154 -14.51 8.15 1.35
N TYR A 155 -13.53 9.00 1.59
CA TYR A 155 -12.99 9.27 2.92
C TYR A 155 -13.46 10.61 3.47
N ASP A 156 -12.90 11.02 4.62
CA ASP A 156 -13.07 12.33 5.25
C ASP A 156 -12.54 13.47 4.34
N ASP A 157 -12.19 14.62 4.89
CA ASP A 157 -11.82 15.76 4.06
C ASP A 157 -10.49 15.53 3.33
N LEU A 158 -10.49 15.93 2.05
CA LEU A 158 -9.31 15.91 1.19
C LEU A 158 -8.35 17.00 1.69
N ILE A 159 -7.11 16.63 2.01
CA ILE A 159 -6.13 17.56 2.60
C ILE A 159 -4.89 17.77 1.72
N ASN A 160 -4.48 16.76 0.95
CA ASN A 160 -3.38 16.90 0.01
C ASN A 160 -3.67 16.19 -1.32
N ILE A 161 -3.11 16.75 -2.39
CA ILE A 161 -3.01 16.10 -3.70
C ILE A 161 -1.52 16.05 -4.04
N ALA A 162 -1.03 14.88 -4.42
CA ALA A 162 0.33 14.70 -4.90
C ALA A 162 0.32 14.28 -6.37
N PHE A 163 0.98 15.05 -7.22
CA PHE A 163 1.34 14.63 -8.57
C PHE A 163 2.69 13.94 -8.53
N ILE A 164 2.77 12.70 -9.03
CA ILE A 164 4.02 11.95 -9.09
C ILE A 164 4.36 11.72 -10.56
N ARG A 165 5.56 12.12 -10.97
CA ARG A 165 6.19 11.66 -12.20
C ARG A 165 7.09 10.48 -11.85
N ASP A 166 6.83 9.32 -12.41
CA ASP A 166 7.71 8.17 -12.24
C ASP A 166 8.97 8.30 -13.12
N PHE A 167 9.87 7.33 -13.01
CA PHE A 167 11.12 7.32 -13.78
C PHE A 167 10.87 7.29 -15.30
N SER A 168 9.83 6.57 -15.75
CA SER A 168 9.43 6.47 -17.15
C SER A 168 8.74 7.75 -17.69
N GLY A 169 8.37 8.68 -16.80
CA GLY A 169 7.60 9.86 -17.12
C GLY A 169 6.09 9.70 -16.99
N CYS A 170 5.59 8.52 -16.62
CA CYS A 170 4.17 8.32 -16.35
C CYS A 170 3.72 9.15 -15.15
N ILE A 171 2.47 9.62 -15.22
CA ILE A 171 1.89 10.46 -14.18
C ILE A 171 0.90 9.69 -13.32
N TYR A 172 1.12 9.81 -12.01
CA TYR A 172 0.21 9.35 -10.98
C TYR A 172 -0.36 10.54 -10.21
N VAL A 173 -1.59 10.39 -9.72
CA VAL A 173 -2.25 11.35 -8.85
C VAL A 173 -2.63 10.63 -7.56
N VAL A 174 -2.14 11.13 -6.42
CA VAL A 174 -2.49 10.59 -5.10
C VAL A 174 -3.35 11.61 -4.36
N LYS A 175 -4.59 11.23 -4.06
CA LYS A 175 -5.48 12.01 -3.18
C LYS A 175 -5.29 11.55 -1.74
N ILE A 176 -5.01 12.47 -0.82
CA ILE A 176 -4.67 12.18 0.58
C ILE A 176 -5.66 12.88 1.50
N TYR A 177 -6.22 12.14 2.46
CA TYR A 177 -7.32 12.56 3.32
C TYR A 177 -6.91 12.64 4.79
N GLU A 178 -7.71 13.32 5.64
CA GLU A 178 -7.40 13.72 7.02
C GLU A 178 -6.83 12.61 7.94
N ASN A 179 -7.17 11.33 7.68
CA ASN A 179 -6.67 10.16 8.43
C ASN A 179 -5.46 9.44 7.77
N GLN A 180 -4.71 10.14 6.92
CA GLN A 180 -3.63 9.56 6.09
C GLN A 180 -4.14 8.34 5.31
N ARG A 181 -5.34 8.47 4.76
CA ARG A 181 -5.88 7.54 3.77
C ARG A 181 -5.58 8.08 2.39
N SER A 182 -5.35 7.19 1.44
CA SER A 182 -4.97 7.58 0.09
C SER A 182 -5.79 6.85 -0.98
N ILE A 183 -5.92 7.51 -2.12
CA ILE A 183 -6.36 6.87 -3.37
C ILE A 183 -5.32 7.20 -4.42
N VAL A 184 -4.79 6.18 -5.07
CA VAL A 184 -3.79 6.32 -6.13
C VAL A 184 -4.46 6.14 -7.49
N TYR A 185 -4.25 7.11 -8.36
CA TYR A 185 -4.63 7.02 -9.75
C TYR A 185 -3.39 6.96 -10.63
N TYR A 186 -3.41 6.09 -11.64
CA TYR A 186 -2.43 6.10 -12.72
C TYR A 186 -3.11 6.61 -14.00
N THR A 187 -2.36 7.36 -14.79
CA THR A 187 -2.89 8.06 -15.96
C THR A 187 -2.21 7.59 -17.24
N PRO A 188 -2.83 7.81 -18.42
CA PRO A 188 -2.19 7.48 -19.71
C PRO A 188 -1.15 8.53 -20.15
N TYR A 189 -0.85 9.55 -19.32
CA TYR A 189 0.03 10.65 -19.70
C TYR A 189 1.48 10.29 -19.36
N VAL A 190 2.36 10.49 -20.34
CA VAL A 190 3.81 10.38 -20.19
C VAL A 190 4.41 11.75 -20.47
N LEU A 191 5.14 12.31 -19.50
CA LEU A 191 5.90 13.55 -19.62
C LEU A 191 7.23 13.29 -20.32
N ASP A 192 7.14 12.93 -21.60
CA ASP A 192 8.26 12.66 -22.50
C ASP A 192 7.92 13.06 -23.95
N ASP A 193 8.95 13.31 -24.76
CA ASP A 193 8.81 13.73 -26.16
C ASP A 193 8.55 12.55 -27.14
N SER A 194 8.68 11.32 -26.64
CA SER A 194 8.47 10.05 -27.35
C SER A 194 6.99 9.72 -27.66
N VAL A 195 6.05 10.55 -27.19
CA VAL A 195 4.62 10.33 -27.39
C VAL A 195 4.16 10.63 -28.82
N GLY A 196 3.32 9.75 -29.39
CA GLY A 196 2.68 9.99 -30.69
C GLY A 196 1.68 11.17 -30.66
N ASN A 197 1.28 11.68 -31.84
CA ASN A 197 0.45 12.90 -31.97
C ASN A 197 -0.80 12.94 -31.08
N GLY A 198 -1.51 11.82 -30.92
CA GLY A 198 -2.69 11.75 -30.05
C GLY A 198 -2.34 11.90 -28.56
N GLY A 199 -1.24 11.28 -28.12
CA GLY A 199 -0.69 11.43 -26.78
C GLY A 199 -0.21 12.86 -26.53
N PHE A 200 0.49 13.45 -27.50
CA PHE A 200 0.97 14.82 -27.45
C PHE A 200 -0.18 15.85 -27.32
N ASN A 201 -1.26 15.69 -28.07
CA ASN A 201 -2.44 16.57 -27.93
C ASN A 201 -3.09 16.42 -26.53
N SER A 202 -3.15 15.20 -26.01
CA SER A 202 -3.65 14.94 -24.66
C SER A 202 -2.77 15.58 -23.58
N LEU A 203 -1.45 15.58 -23.81
CA LEU A 203 -0.46 16.26 -22.98
C LEU A 203 -0.63 17.79 -22.99
N CYS A 204 -0.87 18.38 -24.16
CA CYS A 204 -1.15 19.81 -24.27
C CYS A 204 -2.36 20.23 -23.42
N LYS A 205 -3.42 19.40 -23.43
CA LYS A 205 -4.61 19.63 -22.58
C LYS A 205 -4.30 19.49 -21.09
N LEU A 206 -3.42 18.55 -20.72
CA LEU A 206 -2.95 18.40 -19.34
C LEU A 206 -2.20 19.65 -18.85
N PHE A 207 -1.38 20.27 -19.71
CA PHE A 207 -0.70 21.53 -19.39
C PHE A 207 -1.68 22.69 -19.20
N VAL A 208 -2.73 22.78 -20.03
CA VAL A 208 -3.81 23.76 -19.83
C VAL A 208 -4.54 23.52 -18.50
N PHE A 209 -4.76 22.26 -18.13
CA PHE A 209 -5.33 21.90 -16.83
C PHE A 209 -4.43 22.37 -15.67
N TRP A 210 -3.12 22.08 -15.69
CA TRP A 210 -2.21 22.53 -14.65
C TRP A 210 -2.10 24.05 -14.56
N GLU A 211 -2.11 24.76 -15.69
CA GLU A 211 -2.16 26.23 -15.69
C GLU A 211 -3.41 26.76 -15.00
N GLN A 212 -4.58 26.23 -15.34
CA GLN A 212 -5.84 26.66 -14.73
C GLN A 212 -5.87 26.31 -13.23
N LEU A 213 -5.41 25.10 -12.88
CA LEU A 213 -5.31 24.64 -11.49
C LEU A 213 -4.41 25.57 -10.67
N TYR A 214 -3.24 25.92 -11.19
CA TYR A 214 -2.30 26.82 -10.50
C TYR A 214 -2.88 28.22 -10.31
N LYS A 215 -3.55 28.77 -11.33
CA LYS A 215 -4.24 30.07 -11.23
C LYS A 215 -5.30 30.05 -10.14
N GLU A 216 -6.13 29.01 -10.07
CA GLU A 216 -7.15 28.88 -9.03
C GLU A 216 -6.54 28.64 -7.64
N TYR A 217 -5.48 27.85 -7.56
CA TYR A 217 -4.76 27.56 -6.32
C TYR A 217 -4.09 28.79 -5.71
N THR A 218 -3.54 29.68 -6.55
CA THR A 218 -2.84 30.90 -6.11
C THR A 218 -3.73 32.14 -6.03
N SER A 219 -4.97 32.07 -6.52
CA SER A 219 -5.92 33.19 -6.49
C SER A 219 -6.34 33.52 -5.05
N SER A 220 -6.06 34.75 -4.64
CA SER A 220 -6.31 35.28 -3.28
C SER A 220 -7.70 35.92 -3.11
N GLN A 221 -8.58 35.86 -4.11
CA GLN A 221 -9.87 36.54 -4.12
C GLN A 221 -11.02 35.57 -4.45
N GLY A 222 -11.94 35.37 -3.49
CA GLY A 222 -13.24 34.69 -3.69
C GLY A 222 -13.50 33.52 -2.74
N SER A 223 -14.72 33.43 -2.20
CA SER A 223 -15.19 32.35 -1.29
C SER A 223 -15.32 30.97 -1.95
N THR A 224 -14.89 30.85 -3.21
CA THR A 224 -14.90 29.65 -4.05
C THR A 224 -13.50 29.29 -4.57
N SER A 225 -12.44 29.96 -4.09
CA SER A 225 -11.07 29.69 -4.50
C SER A 225 -10.53 28.43 -3.81
N LEU A 226 -9.77 27.62 -4.56
CA LEU A 226 -8.96 26.52 -4.06
C LEU A 226 -8.07 26.92 -2.87
N SER A 227 -7.57 28.17 -2.87
CA SER A 227 -6.78 28.71 -1.75
C SER A 227 -7.53 28.77 -0.42
N ALA A 228 -8.87 28.81 -0.45
CA ALA A 228 -9.71 28.77 0.75
C ALA A 228 -9.98 27.34 1.26
N SER A 229 -9.70 26.32 0.45
CA SER A 229 -10.05 24.92 0.76
C SER A 229 -9.06 24.18 1.67
N ASN A 230 -7.98 24.84 2.14
CA ASN A 230 -6.89 24.22 2.92
C ASN A 230 -6.24 22.97 2.28
N ILE A 231 -6.56 22.65 1.02
CA ILE A 231 -5.97 21.54 0.28
C ILE A 231 -4.57 21.96 -0.18
N MET A 232 -3.54 21.18 0.14
CA MET A 232 -2.19 21.41 -0.39
C MET A 232 -1.95 20.56 -1.64
N ILE A 233 -1.41 21.17 -2.69
CA ILE A 233 -1.03 20.46 -3.92
C ILE A 233 0.49 20.43 -4.00
N LYS A 234 1.05 19.23 -4.16
CA LYS A 234 2.50 18.96 -4.18
C LYS A 234 2.87 18.11 -5.38
N SER A 235 4.14 18.09 -5.72
CA SER A 235 4.63 17.18 -6.74
C SER A 235 5.95 16.52 -6.41
N TYR A 236 6.16 15.35 -6.98
CA TYR A 236 7.31 14.50 -6.69
C TYR A 236 7.82 13.88 -7.98
N ILE A 237 9.11 13.54 -8.00
CA ILE A 237 9.76 12.81 -9.08
C ILE A 237 10.38 11.59 -8.44
N PHE A 238 9.92 10.40 -8.83
CA PHE A 238 10.42 9.15 -8.28
C PHE A 238 11.60 8.65 -9.12
N ASP A 239 12.59 8.07 -8.45
CA ASP A 239 13.65 7.33 -9.13
C ASP A 239 13.13 5.96 -9.61
N GLU A 240 13.99 5.19 -10.25
CA GLU A 240 13.62 3.87 -10.79
C GLU A 240 13.12 2.91 -9.70
N LEU A 241 13.75 2.91 -8.52
CA LEU A 241 13.40 1.99 -7.43
C LEU A 241 12.02 2.34 -6.85
N ASP A 242 11.81 3.62 -6.50
CA ASP A 242 10.53 4.07 -5.95
C ASP A 242 9.39 3.93 -6.98
N SER A 243 9.69 4.10 -8.28
CA SER A 243 8.73 3.87 -9.36
C SER A 243 8.28 2.41 -9.43
N GLN A 244 9.23 1.46 -9.35
CA GLN A 244 8.91 0.04 -9.34
C GLN A 244 8.09 -0.36 -8.10
N GLU A 245 8.39 0.20 -6.93
CA GLU A 245 7.63 -0.09 -5.72
C GLU A 245 6.21 0.49 -5.77
N LEU A 246 6.05 1.70 -6.31
CA LEU A 246 4.74 2.29 -6.57
C LEU A 246 3.94 1.44 -7.57
N GLU A 247 4.57 0.94 -8.63
CA GLU A 247 3.95 0.09 -9.65
C GLU A 247 3.51 -1.27 -9.10
N LYS A 248 4.35 -1.94 -8.30
CA LYS A 248 4.01 -3.23 -7.68
C LYS A 248 2.87 -3.12 -6.66
N GLY A 249 2.70 -1.96 -6.02
CA GLY A 249 1.65 -1.75 -5.03
C GLY A 249 1.90 -2.47 -3.69
N ASN A 250 3.15 -2.83 -3.40
CA ASN A 250 3.52 -3.48 -2.15
C ASN A 250 3.78 -2.47 -1.03
N ILE A 251 4.16 -1.24 -1.34
CA ILE A 251 4.46 -0.20 -0.34
C ILE A 251 3.35 0.84 -0.33
N ASP A 252 2.99 1.33 0.86
CA ASP A 252 2.01 2.43 0.98
C ASP A 252 2.56 3.66 0.23
N PRO A 253 1.80 4.22 -0.74
CA PRO A 253 2.22 5.41 -1.48
C PRO A 253 2.59 6.59 -0.57
N LEU A 254 1.95 6.72 0.60
CA LEU A 254 2.27 7.77 1.56
C LEU A 254 3.65 7.56 2.21
N ALA A 255 4.05 6.31 2.43
CA ALA A 255 5.37 5.98 2.97
C ALA A 255 6.47 6.26 1.94
N LEU A 256 6.19 6.06 0.63
CA LEU A 256 7.07 6.48 -0.46
C LEU A 256 7.19 8.01 -0.51
N ILE A 257 6.06 8.71 -0.59
CA ILE A 257 6.00 10.19 -0.68
C ILE A 257 6.75 10.86 0.47
N LYS A 258 6.64 10.35 1.69
CA LYS A 258 7.28 10.96 2.87
C LYS A 258 8.81 11.00 2.77
N LYS A 259 9.42 10.08 2.03
CA LYS A 259 10.88 10.03 1.81
C LYS A 259 11.33 11.03 0.73
N GLN A 260 10.40 11.54 -0.06
CA GLN A 260 10.70 12.38 -1.22
C GLN A 260 10.81 13.85 -0.88
N THR A 261 11.59 14.56 -1.69
CA THR A 261 11.61 16.02 -1.69
C THR A 261 10.52 16.54 -2.63
N ASN A 262 9.72 17.49 -2.15
CA ASN A 262 8.73 18.15 -3.00
C ASN A 262 9.43 18.92 -4.13
N SER A 263 8.91 18.76 -5.34
CA SER A 263 9.27 19.52 -6.53
C SER A 263 8.13 20.47 -6.88
N SER A 264 8.47 21.53 -7.63
CA SER A 264 7.51 22.52 -8.13
C SER A 264 7.11 22.28 -9.58
N TRP A 265 7.44 21.12 -10.16
CA TRP A 265 7.28 20.90 -11.60
C TRP A 265 5.85 21.13 -12.10
N TRP A 266 4.83 20.69 -11.36
CA TRP A 266 3.43 20.90 -11.81
C TRP A 266 3.03 22.39 -11.84
N GLU A 267 3.73 23.24 -11.09
CA GLU A 267 3.43 24.65 -10.93
C GLU A 267 3.90 25.50 -12.11
N ASP A 268 4.94 25.07 -12.84
CA ASP A 268 5.59 25.90 -13.85
C ASP A 268 5.93 25.21 -15.19
N VAL A 269 5.78 23.89 -15.33
CA VAL A 269 6.00 23.21 -16.63
C VAL A 269 5.11 23.75 -17.75
N TRP A 270 3.95 24.32 -17.42
CA TRP A 270 3.04 24.93 -18.38
C TRP A 270 3.34 26.42 -18.66
N ASP A 271 4.26 27.05 -17.92
CA ASP A 271 4.59 28.47 -18.09
C ASP A 271 5.32 28.66 -19.43
N THR A 272 5.01 29.78 -20.10
CA THR A 272 5.58 30.17 -21.38
C THR A 272 6.82 31.06 -21.23
N GLY A 273 7.15 31.48 -20.00
CA GLY A 273 8.33 32.28 -19.68
C GLY A 273 9.60 31.44 -19.63
N ASP A 274 10.44 31.54 -20.67
CA ASP A 274 11.70 30.79 -20.83
C ASP A 274 12.69 30.94 -19.65
N THR A 275 12.61 32.05 -18.90
CA THR A 275 13.48 32.30 -17.73
C THR A 275 13.08 31.54 -16.47
N ARG A 276 11.91 30.89 -16.44
CA ARG A 276 11.39 30.14 -15.27
C ARG A 276 11.41 28.64 -15.47
N LEU A 277 11.51 28.15 -16.70
CA LEU A 277 11.52 26.72 -17.00
C LEU A 277 12.78 26.07 -16.44
N ARG A 278 12.59 25.19 -15.45
CA ARG A 278 13.64 24.39 -14.83
C ARG A 278 13.75 23.04 -15.53
N GLU A 279 14.96 22.48 -15.52
CA GLU A 279 15.19 21.10 -15.94
C GLU A 279 14.91 20.16 -14.76
N TYR A 280 13.67 19.69 -14.65
CA TYR A 280 13.24 18.79 -13.58
C TYR A 280 13.64 17.34 -13.81
N TRP A 281 13.60 16.92 -15.07
CA TRP A 281 14.07 15.65 -15.61
C TRP A 281 14.67 15.91 -16.98
N SER A 282 15.45 14.98 -17.51
CA SER A 282 16.08 15.11 -18.82
C SER A 282 15.02 15.26 -19.93
N GLY A 283 15.12 16.33 -20.72
CA GLY A 283 14.19 16.62 -21.81
C GLY A 283 12.95 17.41 -21.39
N CYS A 284 12.88 17.83 -20.12
CA CYS A 284 11.74 18.57 -19.58
C CYS A 284 11.55 19.90 -20.31
N ARG A 285 12.62 20.68 -20.48
CA ARG A 285 12.53 22.01 -21.08
C ARG A 285 12.10 21.95 -22.55
N GLU A 286 12.67 21.01 -23.32
CA GLU A 286 12.31 20.78 -24.71
C GLU A 286 10.83 20.41 -24.86
N LEU A 287 10.34 19.52 -24.00
CA LEU A 287 8.92 19.15 -23.96
C LEU A 287 8.03 20.36 -23.67
N CYS A 288 8.38 21.17 -22.66
CA CYS A 288 7.61 22.36 -22.28
C CYS A 288 7.57 23.38 -23.42
N ILE A 289 8.71 23.65 -24.07
CA ILE A 289 8.77 24.54 -25.24
C ILE A 289 7.87 24.03 -26.35
N LYS A 290 7.98 22.75 -26.71
CA LYS A 290 7.19 22.11 -27.79
C LYS A 290 5.69 22.18 -27.51
N VAL A 291 5.27 21.89 -26.27
CA VAL A 291 3.85 22.00 -25.87
C VAL A 291 3.39 23.45 -25.95
N ASN A 292 4.18 24.40 -25.48
CA ASN A 292 3.83 25.82 -25.50
C ASN A 292 3.76 26.40 -26.92
N GLU A 293 4.63 25.97 -27.83
CA GLU A 293 4.55 26.32 -29.26
C GLU A 293 3.27 25.78 -29.90
N HIS A 294 2.85 24.56 -29.55
CA HIS A 294 1.62 23.97 -30.07
C HIS A 294 0.34 24.62 -29.55
N ARG A 295 0.39 25.24 -28.37
CA ARG A 295 -0.75 25.91 -27.72
C ARG A 295 -0.97 27.34 -28.21
N ARG A 296 -0.01 27.94 -28.92
CA ARG A 296 -0.09 29.29 -29.52
C ARG A 296 -0.89 29.28 -30.81
#